data_AF-A0A3R9HIM8-F1
#
_entry.id   AF-A0A3R9HIM8-F1
#
_cell.length_a   1.000
_cell.length_b   1.000
_cell.length_c   1.000
_cell.angle_alpha   90.00
_cell.angle_beta   90.00
_cell.angle_gamma   90.00
#
_symmetry.space_group_name_H-M   'P 1'
#
loop_
_entity.id
_entity.type
_entity.pdbx_description
1 polymer ?
#
loop_
_entity_poly.entity_id
_entity_poly.type
_entity_poly.pdbx_seq_one_letter_code
_entity_poly.pdbx_strand_id
1 'polypeptide(L)'
;MEDKVLLAEAYQLVSELNQTIQSCKQGLPDDLRLQQNIDEILRELKKSVKLDNAILIELESFYQRTSLLIGLGSLKLNDQARTAWRNYDKFHYDHVKHVLTLYGPVFGF
;
A
#
# COMPACT_ATOMS: atom_id res chain seq x y z
N MET A 1 19.86 -2.24 -9.19
CA MET A 1 19.18 -1.29 -10.10
C MET A 1 17.66 -1.48 -9.98
N GLU A 2 17.22 -2.73 -9.89
CA GLU A 2 15.82 -3.16 -9.70
C GLU A 2 15.16 -2.65 -8.41
N ASP A 3 15.82 -2.73 -7.25
CA ASP A 3 15.28 -2.26 -5.96
C ASP A 3 14.83 -0.79 -5.96
N LYS A 4 15.62 0.09 -6.56
CA LYS A 4 15.30 1.53 -6.62
C LYS A 4 14.12 1.80 -7.56
N VAL A 5 13.96 0.99 -8.60
CA VAL A 5 12.82 1.06 -9.51
C VAL A 5 11.56 0.62 -8.77
N LEU A 6 11.62 -0.49 -8.03
CA LEU A 6 10.47 -0.99 -7.26
C LEU A 6 10.04 -0.02 -6.15
N LEU A 7 10.99 0.60 -5.44
CA LEU A 7 10.67 1.63 -4.45
C LEU A 7 10.03 2.87 -5.09
N ALA A 8 10.52 3.29 -6.25
CA ALA A 8 9.95 4.42 -6.98
C ALA A 8 8.55 4.11 -7.52
N GLU A 9 8.34 2.91 -8.03
CA GLU A 9 7.05 2.43 -8.51
C GLU A 9 6.02 2.33 -7.37
N ALA A 10 6.40 1.73 -6.24
CA ALA A 10 5.57 1.70 -5.03
C ALA A 10 5.18 3.12 -4.59
N TYR A 11 6.15 4.03 -4.55
CA TYR A 11 5.90 5.43 -4.19
C TYR A 11 4.95 6.13 -5.15
N GLN A 12 5.11 5.90 -6.45
CA GLN A 12 4.26 6.47 -7.49
C GLN A 12 2.82 5.95 -7.37
N LEU A 13 2.64 4.64 -7.25
CA LEU A 13 1.32 4.01 -7.14
C LEU A 13 0.57 4.47 -5.88
N VAL A 14 1.24 4.54 -4.73
CA VAL A 14 0.61 5.05 -3.50
C VAL A 14 0.30 6.54 -3.62
N SER A 15 1.15 7.33 -4.30
CA SER A 15 0.89 8.75 -4.53
C SER A 15 -0.32 8.97 -5.44
N GLU A 16 -0.49 8.16 -6.48
CA GLU A 16 -1.65 8.18 -7.36
C GLU A 16 -2.93 7.78 -6.62
N LEU A 17 -2.85 6.74 -5.79
CA LEU A 17 -3.94 6.36 -4.89
C LEU A 17 -4.34 7.51 -3.96
N ASN A 18 -3.36 8.19 -3.34
CA ASN A 18 -3.62 9.34 -2.49
C ASN A 18 -4.36 10.45 -3.23
N GLN A 19 -3.89 10.81 -4.43
CA GLN A 19 -4.50 11.85 -5.27
C GLN A 19 -5.95 11.50 -5.63
N THR A 20 -6.21 10.27 -6.05
CA THR A 20 -7.56 9.84 -6.44
C THR A 20 -8.52 9.81 -5.26
N ILE A 21 -8.07 9.42 -4.07
CA ILE A 21 -8.89 9.43 -2.84
C ILE A 21 -9.27 10.85 -2.41
N GLN A 22 -8.43 11.87 -2.64
CA GLN A 22 -8.77 13.25 -2.28
C GLN A 22 -10.06 13.73 -2.95
N SER A 23 -10.39 13.19 -4.13
CA SER A 23 -11.59 13.56 -4.88
C SER A 23 -12.89 12.93 -4.35
N CYS A 24 -12.82 11.89 -3.51
CA CYS A 24 -13.99 11.15 -3.04
C CYS A 24 -14.12 11.03 -1.52
N LYS A 25 -13.11 11.47 -0.75
CA LYS A 25 -13.14 11.45 0.72
C LYS A 25 -14.31 12.29 1.27
N GLN A 26 -14.97 11.80 2.30
CA GLN A 26 -16.09 12.48 2.97
C GLN A 26 -15.72 13.03 4.35
N GLY A 27 -14.50 12.76 4.83
CA GLY A 27 -14.04 13.16 6.17
C GLY A 27 -14.55 12.22 7.27
N LEU A 28 -14.95 11.00 6.91
CA LEU A 28 -15.36 9.97 7.85
C LEU A 28 -14.15 9.36 8.57
N PRO A 29 -14.36 8.66 9.70
CA PRO A 29 -13.26 7.99 10.41
C PRO A 29 -12.41 7.07 9.52
N ASP A 30 -13.02 6.33 8.61
CA ASP A 30 -12.28 5.46 7.68
C ASP A 30 -11.47 6.24 6.63
N ASP A 31 -11.95 7.41 6.19
CA ASP A 31 -11.18 8.30 5.31
C ASP A 31 -9.91 8.79 6.03
N LEU A 32 -10.03 9.19 7.30
CA LEU A 32 -8.90 9.65 8.12
C LEU A 32 -7.90 8.53 8.37
N ARG A 33 -8.37 7.31 8.66
CA ARG A 33 -7.51 6.13 8.84
C ARG A 33 -6.78 5.76 7.55
N LEU A 34 -7.47 5.83 6.41
CA LEU A 34 -6.84 5.59 5.11
C LEU A 34 -5.76 6.64 4.82
N GLN A 35 -6.03 7.91 5.09
CA GLN A 35 -5.05 8.97 4.91
C GLN A 35 -3.81 8.73 5.78
N GLN A 36 -3.99 8.36 7.06
CA GLN A 36 -2.88 8.04 7.96
C GLN A 36 -2.03 6.89 7.42
N ASN A 37 -2.65 5.81 6.96
CA ASN A 37 -1.93 4.68 6.38
C ASN A 37 -1.11 5.09 5.14
N ILE A 38 -1.68 5.94 4.27
CA ILE A 38 -1.00 6.46 3.07
C ILE A 38 0.19 7.35 3.46
N ASP A 39 -0.01 8.26 4.39
CA ASP A 39 1.05 9.19 4.81
C ASP A 39 2.21 8.45 5.49
N GLU A 40 1.91 7.42 6.28
CA GLU A 40 2.91 6.53 6.90
C GLU A 40 3.76 5.82 5.84
N ILE A 41 3.14 5.10 4.89
CA ILE A 41 3.91 4.34 3.91
C ILE A 41 4.69 5.24 2.95
N LEU A 42 4.15 6.40 2.55
CA LEU A 42 4.87 7.36 1.71
C LEU A 42 6.10 7.92 2.44
N ARG A 43 6.00 8.12 3.75
CA ARG A 43 7.13 8.55 4.58
C ARG A 43 8.21 7.47 4.65
N GLU A 44 7.84 6.21 4.85
CA GLU A 44 8.81 5.11 4.92
C GLU A 44 9.46 4.84 3.56
N LEU A 45 8.70 4.89 2.46
CA LEU A 45 9.23 4.79 1.10
C LEU A 45 10.24 5.90 0.77
N LYS A 46 10.00 7.14 1.21
CA LYS A 46 10.95 8.26 1.02
C LYS A 46 12.27 8.07 1.77
N LYS A 47 12.24 7.46 2.95
CA LYS A 47 13.44 7.21 3.76
C LYS A 47 14.24 6.01 3.26
N SER A 48 13.57 5.08 2.57
CA SER A 48 14.15 3.82 2.14
C SER A 48 15.16 4.02 1.02
N VAL A 49 16.40 3.56 1.25
CA VAL A 49 17.50 3.66 0.27
C VAL A 49 17.67 2.35 -0.53
N LYS A 50 17.17 1.25 0.02
CA LYS A 50 17.23 -0.11 -0.54
C LYS A 50 15.94 -0.86 -0.25
N LEU A 51 15.64 -1.85 -1.08
CA LEU A 51 14.53 -2.78 -0.84
C LEU A 51 15.02 -3.85 0.14
N ASP A 52 14.71 -3.69 1.42
CA ASP A 52 14.98 -4.69 2.45
C ASP A 52 13.69 -5.24 3.06
N ASN A 53 13.83 -6.24 3.91
CA ASN A 53 12.67 -6.90 4.51
C ASN A 53 11.84 -5.93 5.38
N ALA A 54 12.43 -4.85 5.91
CA ALA A 54 11.69 -3.89 6.72
C ALA A 54 10.70 -3.11 5.86
N ILE A 55 11.13 -2.55 4.72
CA ILE A 55 10.20 -1.85 3.82
C ILE A 55 9.19 -2.80 3.18
N LEU A 56 9.55 -4.07 2.92
CA LEU A 56 8.59 -5.08 2.47
C LEU A 56 7.49 -5.35 3.51
N ILE A 57 7.84 -5.40 4.80
CA ILE A 57 6.86 -5.53 5.89
C ILE A 57 5.93 -4.31 5.96
N GLU A 58 6.47 -3.10 5.80
CA GLU A 58 5.65 -1.88 5.79
C GLU A 58 4.67 -1.87 4.60
N LEU A 59 5.12 -2.29 3.41
CA LEU A 59 4.28 -2.42 2.23
C LEU A 59 3.14 -3.45 2.44
N GLU A 60 3.44 -4.62 3.01
CA GLU A 60 2.42 -5.61 3.37
C GLU A 60 1.45 -5.09 4.43
N SER A 61 1.95 -4.38 5.46
CA SER A 61 1.10 -3.81 6.50
C SER A 61 0.14 -2.77 5.92
N PHE A 62 0.64 -1.89 5.05
CA PHE A 62 -0.19 -0.94 4.32
C PHE A 62 -1.26 -1.65 3.47
N TYR A 63 -0.87 -2.69 2.73
CA TYR A 63 -1.79 -3.47 1.91
C TYR A 63 -2.92 -4.10 2.73
N GLN A 64 -2.59 -4.76 3.84
CA GLN A 64 -3.58 -5.42 4.70
C GLN A 64 -4.56 -4.41 5.32
N ARG A 65 -4.05 -3.31 5.88
CA ARG A 65 -4.90 -2.28 6.51
C ARG A 65 -5.81 -1.62 5.48
N THR A 66 -5.29 -1.30 4.30
CA THR A 66 -6.06 -0.64 3.23
C THR A 66 -7.09 -1.59 2.63
N SER A 67 -6.72 -2.85 2.36
CA SER A 67 -7.65 -3.89 1.90
C SER A 67 -8.83 -4.06 2.85
N LEU A 68 -8.56 -4.08 4.16
CA LEU A 68 -9.59 -4.19 5.19
C LEU A 68 -10.55 -3.00 5.17
N LEU A 69 -10.01 -1.78 5.09
CA LEU A 69 -10.83 -0.56 5.02
C LEU A 69 -11.67 -0.52 3.74
N ILE A 70 -11.15 -1.01 2.61
CA ILE A 70 -11.89 -1.04 1.34
C ILE A 70 -12.95 -2.14 1.34
N GLY A 71 -12.63 -3.33 1.85
CA GLY A 71 -13.52 -4.49 1.81
C GLY A 71 -14.61 -4.50 2.89
N LEU A 72 -14.31 -3.95 4.07
CA LEU A 72 -15.22 -3.98 5.23
C LEU A 72 -15.53 -2.59 5.81
N GLY A 73 -14.82 -1.54 5.37
CA GLY A 73 -15.03 -0.19 5.86
C GLY A 73 -16.14 0.57 5.13
N SER A 74 -16.36 1.81 5.56
CA SER A 74 -17.38 2.72 5.04
C SER A 74 -16.90 3.61 3.89
N LEU A 75 -15.69 3.35 3.37
CA LEU A 75 -15.07 4.11 2.29
C LEU A 75 -15.94 4.09 1.03
N LYS A 76 -16.26 5.28 0.49
CA LYS A 76 -16.89 5.39 -0.83
C LYS A 76 -15.85 5.79 -1.86
N LEU A 77 -15.23 4.80 -2.48
CA LEU A 77 -14.31 5.02 -3.58
C LEU A 77 -15.08 5.34 -4.87
N ASN A 78 -14.53 6.20 -5.72
CA ASN A 78 -14.95 6.34 -7.11
C ASN A 78 -14.17 5.35 -8.01
N ASP A 79 -14.49 5.32 -9.31
CA ASP A 79 -13.84 4.39 -10.25
C ASP A 79 -12.34 4.64 -10.41
N GLN A 80 -11.91 5.90 -10.31
CA GLN A 80 -10.49 6.26 -10.37
C GLN A 80 -9.72 5.73 -9.17
N ALA A 81 -10.24 5.93 -7.95
CA ALA A 81 -9.65 5.42 -6.72
C ALA A 81 -9.65 3.88 -6.67
N ARG A 82 -10.71 3.24 -7.17
CA ARG A 82 -10.74 1.78 -7.35
C ARG A 82 -9.65 1.29 -8.30
N THR A 83 -9.49 1.96 -9.45
CA THR A 83 -8.45 1.62 -10.43
C THR A 83 -7.05 1.81 -9.86
N ALA A 84 -6.80 2.93 -9.18
CA ALA A 84 -5.51 3.20 -8.53
C ALA A 84 -5.20 2.15 -7.46
N TRP A 85 -6.19 1.77 -6.64
CA TRP A 85 -6.04 0.68 -5.68
C TRP A 85 -5.72 -0.65 -6.36
N ARG A 86 -6.39 -1.00 -7.47
CA ARG A 86 -6.13 -2.23 -8.22
C ARG A 86 -4.73 -2.28 -8.84
N ASN A 87 -4.20 -1.14 -9.28
CA ASN A 87 -2.83 -1.06 -9.78
C ASN A 87 -1.83 -1.33 -8.65
N TYR A 88 -2.06 -0.78 -7.46
CA TYR A 88 -1.25 -1.07 -6.28
C TYR A 88 -1.39 -2.54 -5.83
N ASP A 89 -2.61 -3.08 -5.77
CA ASP A 89 -2.92 -4.48 -5.45
C ASP A 89 -2.13 -5.45 -6.36
N LYS A 90 -2.10 -5.17 -7.66
CA LYS A 90 -1.31 -5.92 -8.65
C LYS A 90 0.19 -5.85 -8.34
N PHE A 91 0.73 -4.64 -8.17
CA PHE A 91 2.15 -4.45 -7.82
C PHE A 91 2.52 -5.21 -6.54
N HIS A 92 1.68 -5.13 -5.51
CA HIS A 92 1.90 -5.78 -4.24
C HIS A 92 1.95 -7.30 -4.39
N TYR A 93 1.02 -7.89 -5.14
CA TYR A 93 1.02 -9.32 -5.43
C TYR A 93 2.28 -9.73 -6.20
N ASP A 94 2.61 -9.02 -7.27
CA ASP A 94 3.71 -9.38 -8.18
C ASP A 94 5.10 -9.20 -7.53
N HIS A 95 5.29 -8.20 -6.65
CA HIS A 95 6.62 -7.79 -6.19
C HIS A 95 6.85 -7.81 -4.67
N VAL A 96 5.81 -7.75 -3.84
CA VAL A 96 5.96 -7.70 -2.37
C VAL A 96 5.69 -9.07 -1.76
N LYS A 97 4.53 -9.65 -2.06
CA LYS A 97 4.03 -10.87 -1.39
C LYS A 97 4.97 -12.07 -1.52
N HIS A 98 5.64 -12.22 -2.66
CA HIS A 98 6.52 -13.35 -2.94
C HIS A 98 7.95 -13.18 -2.38
N VAL A 99 8.37 -11.95 -2.12
CA VAL A 99 9.74 -11.63 -1.68
C VAL A 99 9.79 -11.36 -0.17
N LEU A 100 8.64 -11.04 0.44
CA LEU A 100 8.50 -10.82 1.86
C LEU A 100 8.88 -12.08 2.66
N THR A 101 9.89 -11.95 3.51
CA THR A 101 10.26 -13.00 4.46
C THR A 101 9.65 -12.67 5.82
N LEU A 102 8.54 -13.35 6.15
CA LEU A 102 7.98 -13.30 7.49
C LEU A 102 8.78 -14.25 8.39
N TYR A 103 9.41 -13.72 9.44
CA TYR A 103 10.02 -14.56 10.46
C TYR A 103 8.92 -15.20 11.31
N GLY A 104 8.53 -16.42 10.93
CA GLY A 104 7.59 -17.29 11.64
C GLY A 104 7.87 -18.75 11.29
N PRO A 105 7.38 -19.73 12.07
CA PRO A 105 7.54 -21.13 11.72
C PRO A 105 6.97 -21.39 10.32
N VAL A 106 7.83 -21.83 9.41
CA VAL A 106 7.43 -22.31 8.09
C VAL A 106 6.68 -23.62 8.32
N PHE A 107 5.36 -23.55 8.49
CA PHE A 107 4.52 -24.72 8.32
C PHE A 107 4.45 -24.97 6.82
N GLY A 108 5.39 -25.78 6.31
CA GLY A 108 5.27 -26.37 5.00
C GLY A 108 3.98 -27.17 4.93
N PHE A 109 3.10 -26.81 3.99
CA PHE A 109 1.99 -27.66 3.58
C PHE A 109 2.46 -28.60 2.48
#